data_AF-A0A317G655-F1
#
_entry.id   AF-A0A317G655-F1
#
_cell.length_a   1.000
_cell.length_b   1.000
_cell.length_c   1.000
_cell.angle_alpha   90.00
_cell.angle_beta   90.00
_cell.angle_gamma   90.00
#
_symmetry.space_group_name_H-M   'P 1'
#
loop_
_entity.id
_entity.type
_entity.pdbx_description
1 polymer ?
#
loop_
_entity_poly.entity_id
_entity_poly.type
_entity_poly.pdbx_seq_one_letter_code
_entity_poly.pdbx_strand_id
1 'polypeptide(L)'
;MPKFEKVFNMDKEKNAAAVYKALENGRGKELLSSFLTEAQGAGAMHLAKANVMITANYVCHYGDFKKSLVILPIKDITNVYSSNCFYGSYDYSFKAVAVETVMGETFYFSKCSKHQNVADYNTELDTLAKRCRMNEGSLIA
;
A
#
# COMPACT_ATOMS: atom_id res chain seq x y z
N MET A 1 2.63 19.09 1.31
CA MET A 1 3.19 17.74 1.57
C MET A 1 4.15 17.36 0.45
N PRO A 2 5.27 16.66 0.73
CA PRO A 2 6.08 16.05 -0.32
C PRO A 2 5.22 15.04 -1.10
N LYS A 3 5.31 15.03 -2.43
CA LYS A 3 4.65 14.01 -3.26
C LYS A 3 5.24 12.63 -2.89
N PHE A 4 4.42 11.59 -2.83
CA PHE A 4 4.82 10.23 -2.45
C PHE A 4 6.09 9.76 -3.18
N GLU A 5 6.21 9.93 -4.50
CA GLU A 5 7.43 9.65 -5.30
C GLU A 5 8.70 10.30 -4.73
N LYS A 6 8.58 11.54 -4.24
CA LYS A 6 9.73 12.28 -3.70
C LYS A 6 10.20 11.70 -2.38
N VAL A 7 9.33 11.05 -1.61
CA VAL A 7 9.71 10.38 -0.36
C VAL A 7 10.62 9.20 -0.66
N PHE A 8 10.36 8.44 -1.73
CA PHE A 8 11.14 7.27 -2.13
C PHE A 8 12.40 7.56 -2.95
N ASN A 9 12.72 8.83 -3.24
CA ASN A 9 14.01 9.18 -3.81
C ASN A 9 15.09 9.12 -2.71
N MET A 10 15.83 8.00 -2.67
CA MET A 10 16.83 7.71 -1.65
C MET A 10 18.18 8.44 -1.85
N ASP A 11 18.38 9.13 -2.98
CA ASP A 11 19.62 9.86 -3.27
C ASP A 11 19.81 11.08 -2.36
N LYS A 12 18.72 11.54 -1.74
CA LYS A 12 18.72 12.67 -0.81
C LYS A 12 18.61 12.15 0.61
N GLU A 13 19.61 12.47 1.44
CA GLU A 13 19.67 12.05 2.85
C GLU A 13 18.38 12.34 3.62
N LYS A 14 17.81 13.54 3.44
CA LYS A 14 16.53 13.92 4.06
C LYS A 14 15.37 12.99 3.72
N ASN A 15 15.32 12.49 2.49
CA ASN A 15 14.27 11.57 2.03
C ASN A 15 14.51 10.17 2.59
N ALA A 16 15.76 9.69 2.54
CA ALA A 16 16.15 8.41 3.13
C ALA A 16 15.79 8.36 4.62
N ALA A 17 16.14 9.40 5.40
CA ALA A 17 15.76 9.52 6.80
C ALA A 17 14.23 9.52 7.02
N ALA A 18 13.47 10.15 6.11
CA ALA A 18 12.00 10.13 6.17
C ALA A 18 11.44 8.72 5.94
N VAL A 19 11.97 7.98 4.96
CA VAL A 19 11.58 6.58 4.68
C VAL A 19 11.88 5.69 5.88
N TYR A 20 13.10 5.74 6.42
CA TYR A 20 13.48 4.91 7.56
C TYR A 20 12.63 5.21 8.81
N LYS A 21 12.40 6.49 9.11
CA LYS A 21 11.52 6.88 10.22
C LYS A 21 10.06 6.46 9.99
N ALA A 22 9.59 6.49 8.75
CA ALA A 22 8.24 6.06 8.42
C ALA A 22 8.05 4.54 8.58
N LEU A 23 9.07 3.77 8.21
CA LEU A 23 9.13 2.32 8.41
C LEU A 23 9.22 1.91 9.87
N GLU A 24 9.89 2.69 10.72
CA GLU A 24 9.90 2.48 12.17
C GLU A 24 8.51 2.60 12.79
N ASN A 25 7.63 3.40 12.18
CA ASN A 25 6.23 3.56 12.58
C ASN A 25 5.27 2.66 11.79
N GLY A 26 5.80 1.79 10.92
CA GLY A 26 5.01 1.02 9.95
C GLY A 26 5.42 -0.45 9.89
N ARG A 27 5.46 -1.03 8.68
CA ARG A 27 5.71 -2.47 8.46
C ARG A 27 6.61 -2.70 7.24
N GLY A 28 7.41 -3.77 7.28
CA GLY A 28 8.21 -4.24 6.15
C GLY A 28 9.54 -3.51 5.98
N LYS A 29 10.17 -3.05 7.07
CA LYS A 29 11.50 -2.41 7.04
C LYS A 29 12.55 -3.33 6.41
N GLU A 30 12.45 -4.63 6.72
CA GLU A 30 13.26 -5.71 6.18
C GLU A 30 13.07 -5.93 4.67
N LEU A 31 11.94 -5.48 4.10
CA LEU A 31 11.58 -5.65 2.70
C LEU A 31 12.01 -4.46 1.83
N LEU A 32 12.45 -3.35 2.43
CA LEU A 32 12.69 -2.08 1.73
C LEU A 32 13.65 -2.25 0.54
N SER A 33 14.76 -2.96 0.71
CA SER A 33 15.78 -3.13 -0.35
C SER A 33 15.22 -3.89 -1.55
N SER A 34 14.54 -5.02 -1.30
CA SER A 34 13.92 -5.85 -2.33
C SER A 34 12.80 -5.08 -3.06
N PHE A 35 11.96 -4.38 -2.30
CA PHE A 35 10.92 -3.53 -2.85
C PHE A 35 11.50 -2.44 -3.77
N LEU A 36 12.52 -1.69 -3.32
CA LEU A 36 13.13 -0.64 -4.12
C LEU A 36 13.75 -1.18 -5.41
N THR A 37 14.35 -2.37 -5.35
CA THR A 37 14.91 -3.04 -6.53
C THR A 37 13.80 -3.37 -7.54
N GLU A 38 12.69 -3.93 -7.09
CA GLU A 38 11.53 -4.20 -7.98
C GLU A 38 10.86 -2.93 -8.50
N ALA A 39 10.80 -1.89 -7.67
CA ALA A 39 10.18 -0.62 -8.01
C ALA A 39 10.90 0.12 -9.16
N GLN A 40 12.19 -0.17 -9.36
CA GLN A 40 12.98 0.36 -10.48
C GLN A 40 12.71 -0.36 -11.81
N GLY A 41 12.07 -1.53 -11.78
CA GLY A 41 11.75 -2.32 -12.98
C GLY A 41 10.53 -1.78 -13.76
N ALA A 42 10.41 -2.19 -15.02
CA ALA A 42 9.38 -1.72 -15.97
C ALA A 42 7.91 -2.09 -15.65
N GLY A 43 7.63 -2.64 -14.47
CA GLY A 43 6.30 -3.14 -14.07
C GLY A 43 5.73 -2.51 -12.81
N ALA A 44 6.42 -1.54 -12.20
CA ALA A 44 5.95 -0.86 -11.01
C ALA A 44 4.81 0.12 -11.37
N MET A 45 3.67 -0.04 -10.70
CA MET A 45 2.54 0.88 -10.81
C MET A 45 2.63 1.92 -9.71
N HIS A 46 2.64 3.19 -10.09
CA HIS A 46 2.70 4.29 -9.16
C HIS A 46 1.37 5.07 -9.11
N LEU A 47 0.67 5.01 -7.97
CA LEU A 47 -0.63 5.61 -7.75
C LEU A 47 -0.48 6.80 -6.77
N ALA A 48 -0.13 7.96 -7.34
CA ALA A 48 0.29 9.13 -6.57
C ALA A 48 -0.80 9.73 -5.67
N LYS A 49 -2.08 9.63 -6.04
CA LYS A 49 -3.21 10.13 -5.22
C LYS A 49 -3.59 9.17 -4.11
N ALA A 50 -3.32 7.88 -4.31
CA ALA A 50 -3.45 6.82 -3.32
C ALA A 50 -2.26 6.79 -2.32
N ASN A 51 -1.14 7.43 -2.66
CA ASN A 51 0.16 7.24 -1.99
C ASN A 51 0.56 5.76 -1.93
N VAL A 52 0.38 5.06 -3.07
CA VAL A 52 0.64 3.63 -3.19
C VAL A 52 1.55 3.34 -4.38
N MET A 53 2.46 2.39 -4.20
CA MET A 53 3.25 1.78 -5.27
C MET A 53 3.04 0.27 -5.23
N ILE A 54 2.75 -0.33 -6.39
CA ILE A 54 2.51 -1.76 -6.53
C ILE A 54 3.53 -2.34 -7.52
N THR A 55 4.44 -3.19 -7.04
CA THR A 55 5.38 -3.98 -7.86
C THR A 55 4.85 -5.40 -8.04
N ALA A 56 5.52 -6.22 -8.85
CA ALA A 56 5.11 -7.61 -9.08
C ALA A 56 4.82 -8.36 -7.77
N ASN A 57 5.69 -8.22 -6.77
CA ASN A 57 5.59 -8.98 -5.52
C ASN A 57 5.17 -8.16 -4.30
N TYR A 58 5.15 -6.82 -4.37
CA TYR A 58 4.92 -5.97 -3.21
C TYR A 58 3.87 -4.89 -3.45
N VAL A 59 3.17 -4.53 -2.39
CA VAL A 59 2.44 -3.26 -2.28
C VAL A 59 3.11 -2.41 -1.20
N CYS A 60 3.32 -1.14 -1.50
CA CYS A 60 3.81 -0.16 -0.56
C CYS A 60 2.83 1.00 -0.46
N HIS A 61 2.42 1.32 0.77
CA HIS A 61 1.56 2.46 1.08
C HIS A 61 2.28 3.41 2.04
N TYR A 62 2.18 4.72 1.79
CA TYR A 62 2.62 5.75 2.72
C TYR A 62 1.41 6.49 3.29
N GLY A 63 1.12 6.19 4.56
CA GLY A 63 -0.03 6.71 5.27
C GLY A 63 0.25 8.05 5.95
N ASP A 64 -0.79 8.88 6.05
CA ASP A 64 -0.69 10.19 6.71
C ASP A 64 -0.58 10.06 8.25
N PHE A 65 -1.17 9.01 8.84
CA PHE A 65 -1.12 8.78 10.28
C PHE A 65 0.28 8.38 10.74
N LYS A 66 0.87 9.19 11.62
CA LYS A 66 2.27 9.10 12.08
C LYS A 66 3.32 9.07 10.96
N LYS A 67 2.93 9.40 9.72
CA LYS A 67 3.76 9.20 8.52
C LYS A 67 4.29 7.77 8.44
N SER A 68 3.41 6.79 8.62
CA SER A 68 3.77 5.37 8.59
C SER A 68 3.94 4.89 7.14
N LEU A 69 4.88 3.97 6.92
CA LEU A 69 5.10 3.33 5.63
C LEU A 69 4.92 1.83 5.81
N VAL A 70 4.07 1.24 4.99
CA VAL A 70 3.71 -0.18 5.03
C VAL A 70 4.15 -0.81 3.73
N ILE A 71 5.07 -1.77 3.78
CA ILE A 71 5.47 -2.63 2.66
C ILE A 71 4.97 -4.03 2.96
N LEU A 72 4.14 -4.59 2.09
CA LEU A 72 3.59 -5.94 2.22
C LEU A 72 3.91 -6.77 0.98
N PRO A 73 4.34 -8.03 1.12
CA PRO A 73 4.33 -8.98 0.02
C PRO A 73 2.89 -9.26 -0.40
N ILE A 74 2.59 -9.21 -1.70
CA ILE A 74 1.24 -9.48 -2.22
C ILE A 74 0.82 -10.93 -1.93
N LYS A 75 1.77 -11.85 -1.88
CA LYS A 75 1.51 -13.26 -1.50
C LYS A 75 1.00 -13.43 -0.06
N ASP A 76 1.25 -12.46 0.82
CA ASP A 76 0.85 -12.52 2.22
C ASP A 76 -0.51 -11.85 2.43
N ILE A 77 -1.13 -11.30 1.39
CA ILE A 77 -2.46 -10.67 1.42
C ILE A 77 -3.52 -11.74 1.14
N THR A 78 -4.46 -11.88 2.06
CA THR A 78 -5.58 -12.84 1.95
C THR A 78 -6.84 -12.18 1.41
N ASN A 79 -7.16 -10.97 1.86
CA ASN A 79 -8.35 -10.25 1.43
C ASN A 79 -8.04 -8.81 1.04
N VAL A 80 -8.77 -8.32 0.04
CA VAL A 80 -8.75 -6.93 -0.40
C VAL A 80 -10.19 -6.49 -0.66
N TYR A 81 -10.64 -5.43 0.01
CA TYR A 81 -12.02 -4.95 -0.10
C TYR A 81 -12.15 -3.46 0.22
N SER A 82 -13.30 -2.87 -0.11
CA SER A 82 -13.62 -1.50 0.29
C SER A 82 -14.27 -1.51 1.68
N SER A 83 -13.73 -0.74 2.63
CA SER A 83 -14.28 -0.65 3.99
C SER A 83 -14.59 0.78 4.40
N ASN A 84 -15.74 0.96 5.06
CA ASN A 84 -16.11 2.17 5.81
C ASN A 84 -16.01 1.96 7.34
N CYS A 85 -15.57 0.79 7.77
CA CYS A 85 -15.25 0.49 9.17
C CYS A 85 -13.73 0.56 9.35
N PHE A 86 -13.29 1.44 10.25
CA PHE A 86 -11.89 1.71 10.54
C PHE A 86 -11.66 1.42 12.02
N TYR A 87 -10.83 0.41 12.33
CA TYR A 87 -10.46 0.09 13.72
C TYR A 87 -11.67 -0.06 14.67
N GLY A 88 -12.74 -0.69 14.20
CA GLY A 88 -13.97 -0.90 14.98
C GLY A 88 -14.96 0.27 15.00
N SER A 89 -14.66 1.37 14.30
CA SER A 89 -15.55 2.54 14.18
C SER A 89 -16.02 2.74 12.74
N TYR A 90 -17.32 2.98 12.56
CA TYR A 90 -17.89 3.27 11.24
C TYR A 90 -17.79 4.76 10.91
N ASP A 91 -17.28 5.06 9.73
CA ASP A 91 -17.26 6.40 9.15
C ASP A 91 -18.02 6.38 7.82
N TYR A 92 -19.29 6.82 7.87
CA TYR A 92 -20.18 6.76 6.72
C TYR A 92 -19.84 7.77 5.61
N SER A 93 -18.94 8.72 5.88
CA SER A 93 -18.52 9.74 4.91
C SER A 93 -17.39 9.24 4.02
N PHE A 94 -16.62 8.25 4.48
CA PHE A 94 -15.39 7.82 3.84
C PHE A 94 -15.31 6.30 3.67
N LYS A 95 -14.46 5.88 2.75
CA LYS A 95 -14.07 4.48 2.53
C LYS A 95 -12.57 4.39 2.30
N ALA A 96 -11.96 3.26 2.62
CA ALA A 96 -10.58 2.92 2.28
C ALA A 96 -10.54 1.59 1.54
N VAL A 97 -9.39 1.29 0.93
CA VAL A 97 -9.03 -0.06 0.54
C VAL A 97 -8.50 -0.76 1.79
N ALA A 98 -9.21 -1.76 2.28
CA ALA A 98 -8.76 -2.61 3.37
C ALA A 98 -8.02 -3.82 2.80
N VAL A 99 -6.89 -4.14 3.42
CA VAL A 99 -6.01 -5.25 3.08
C VAL A 99 -5.80 -6.09 4.33
N GLU A 100 -6.15 -7.37 4.28
CA GLU A 100 -5.91 -8.33 5.35
C GLU A 100 -4.75 -9.24 4.99
N THR A 101 -3.90 -9.57 5.97
CA THR A 101 -2.76 -10.46 5.78
C THR A 101 -3.03 -11.85 6.33
N VAL A 102 -2.22 -12.82 5.90
CA VAL A 102 -2.17 -14.19 6.46
C VAL A 102 -1.89 -14.22 7.97
N MET A 103 -1.31 -13.15 8.52
CA MET A 103 -1.06 -12.99 9.95
C MET A 103 -2.25 -12.41 10.73
N GLY A 104 -3.38 -12.15 10.06
CA GLY A 104 -4.57 -11.56 10.67
C GLY A 104 -4.48 -10.05 10.91
N GLU A 105 -3.52 -9.37 10.28
CA GLU A 105 -3.38 -7.91 10.36
C GLU A 105 -4.28 -7.24 9.31
N THR A 106 -4.93 -6.13 9.66
CA THR A 106 -5.70 -5.32 8.71
C THR A 106 -5.05 -3.95 8.53
N PHE A 107 -4.75 -3.61 7.28
CA PHE A 107 -4.24 -2.30 6.87
C PHE A 107 -5.29 -1.58 6.03
N TYR A 108 -5.39 -0.26 6.21
CA TYR A 108 -6.31 0.59 5.47
C TYR A 108 -5.51 1.57 4.61
N PHE A 109 -5.61 1.41 3.30
CA PHE A 109 -4.95 2.25 2.30
C PHE A 109 -5.96 3.19 1.63
N SER A 110 -5.46 4.30 1.08
CA SER A 110 -6.20 5.20 0.18
C SER A 110 -7.60 5.58 0.65
N LYS A 111 -7.71 6.33 1.74
CA LYS A 111 -9.01 6.83 2.20
C LYS A 111 -9.56 7.88 1.23
N CYS A 112 -10.79 7.70 0.74
CA CYS A 112 -11.51 8.67 -0.08
C CYS A 112 -12.95 8.86 0.40
N SER A 113 -13.58 9.98 0.02
CA SER A 113 -14.99 10.22 0.33
C SER A 113 -15.88 9.23 -0.43
N LYS A 114 -16.97 8.76 0.18
CA LYS A 114 -17.84 7.71 -0.38
C LYS A 114 -18.38 8.05 -1.79
N HIS A 115 -18.68 9.32 -2.03
CA HIS A 115 -19.25 9.83 -3.29
C HIS A 115 -18.19 10.32 -4.29
N GLN A 116 -16.92 10.25 -3.93
CA GLN A 116 -15.84 10.72 -4.79
C GLN A 116 -15.36 9.58 -5.69
N ASN A 117 -15.26 9.87 -6.99
CA ASN A 117 -14.53 9.01 -7.90
C ASN A 117 -13.05 9.39 -7.88
N VAL A 118 -12.20 8.50 -7.35
CA VAL A 118 -10.75 8.65 -7.35
C VAL A 118 -10.18 7.51 -8.18
N ALA A 119 -9.67 7.80 -9.38
CA ALA A 119 -9.19 6.77 -10.30
C ALA A 119 -8.10 5.88 -9.67
N ASP A 120 -7.13 6.49 -8.96
CA ASP A 120 -6.09 5.76 -8.25
C ASP A 120 -6.65 4.81 -7.19
N TYR A 121 -7.68 5.21 -6.44
CA TYR A 121 -8.34 4.37 -5.45
C TYR A 121 -8.94 3.12 -6.09
N ASN A 122 -9.71 3.30 -7.18
CA ASN A 122 -10.34 2.18 -7.88
C ASN A 122 -9.27 1.28 -8.52
N THR A 123 -8.25 1.89 -9.11
CA THR A 123 -7.14 1.18 -9.75
C THR A 123 -6.37 0.33 -8.74
N GLU A 124 -6.11 0.87 -7.55
CA GLU A 124 -5.49 0.13 -6.45
C GLU A 124 -6.33 -1.07 -6.05
N LEU A 125 -7.62 -0.84 -5.74
CA LEU A 125 -8.55 -1.88 -5.30
C LEU A 125 -8.60 -3.03 -6.31
N ASP A 126 -8.81 -2.70 -7.59
CA ASP A 126 -8.93 -3.69 -8.66
C ASP A 126 -7.60 -4.43 -8.90
N THR A 127 -6.48 -3.70 -8.88
CA THR A 127 -5.15 -4.29 -9.12
C THR A 127 -4.76 -5.24 -8.00
N LEU A 128 -4.92 -4.84 -6.75
CA LEU A 128 -4.59 -5.68 -5.60
C LEU A 128 -5.51 -6.90 -5.54
N ALA A 129 -6.83 -6.71 -5.71
CA ALA A 129 -7.77 -7.83 -5.74
C ALA A 129 -7.43 -8.85 -6.85
N LYS A 130 -7.06 -8.37 -8.06
CA LYS A 130 -6.67 -9.25 -9.16
C LYS A 130 -5.36 -10.00 -8.86
N ARG A 131 -4.34 -9.31 -8.35
CA ARG A 131 -3.03 -9.94 -8.07
C ARG A 131 -3.11 -10.96 -6.93
N CYS A 132 -3.89 -10.68 -5.88
CA CYS A 132 -4.10 -11.64 -4.79
C CYS A 132 -4.77 -12.92 -5.31
N ARG A 133 -5.81 -12.82 -6.14
CA ARG A 133 -6.45 -13.99 -6.78
C ARG A 133 -5.51 -14.80 -7.67
N MET A 134 -4.63 -14.12 -8.42
CA MET A 134 -3.64 -14.81 -9.25
C MET A 134 -2.58 -15.54 -8.41
N ASN A 135 -2.25 -15.01 -7.23
CA ASN A 135 -1.36 -15.68 -6.28
C ASN A 135 -2.03 -16.89 -5.62
N GLU A 136 -3.31 -16.80 -5.24
CA GLU A 136 -4.09 -17.96 -4.77
C GLU A 136 -4.12 -19.09 -5.81
N GLY A 137 -4.31 -18.75 -7.09
CA GLY A 137 -4.23 -19.72 -8.19
C GLY A 137 -2.84 -20.34 -8.40
N SER A 138 -1.77 -19.67 -7.95
CA SER A 138 -0.39 -20.19 -8.00
C SER A 138 0.00 -20.99 -6.75
N LEU A 139 -0.81 -20.94 -5.68
CA LEU A 139 -0.65 -21.74 -4.46
C LEU A 139 -1.29 -23.13 -4.58
N ILE A 140 -2.05 -23.38 -5.65
CA ILE A 140 -2.50 -24.73 -6.05
C ILE A 140 -1.48 -25.29 -7.04
N ALA A 141 -0.38 -25.85 -6.54
CA ALA A 141 0.55 -26.68 -7.27
C ALA A 141 0.89 -27.93 -6.46
#